data_AF-R8BXA3-F1
#
_entry.id   AF-R8BXA3-F1
#
_cell.length_a   1.000
_cell.length_b   1.000
_cell.length_c   1.000
_cell.angle_alpha   90.00
_cell.angle_beta   90.00
_cell.angle_gamma   90.00
#
_symmetry.space_group_name_H-M   'P 1'
#
loop_
_entity.id
_entity.type
_entity.pdbx_description
1 polymer ?
#
loop_
_entity_poly.entity_id
_entity_poly.type
_entity_poly.pdbx_seq_one_letter_code
_entity_poly.pdbx_strand_id
1 'polypeptide(L)'
;MFSPRFLVVSLGNPAPYADTLHSAGHLALVAAQKQLQGTQPPFSSSRYAKKSAQASVGPKYTFLQSPAVMNVSGLWVARAYREILADSDVGSADMGLILVHDDLEEDLGVVKIRKWERSHRGHNGVKSVNASLRRADYQGSLWARISVGIGRPADRDQRSVSDYVLRPMSQHQKMVLAEKAGPGVVAALMELESQWQKDTVQAAAKESA
;
A
#
# COMPACT_ATOMS: atom_id res chain seq x y z
N MET A 1 -16.63 7.36 -18.27
CA MET A 1 -15.73 6.19 -18.42
C MET A 1 -15.02 5.99 -17.09
N PHE A 2 -15.03 4.77 -16.52
CA PHE A 2 -14.38 4.49 -15.24
C PHE A 2 -12.86 4.57 -15.42
N SER A 3 -12.20 5.54 -14.77
CA SER A 3 -10.75 5.76 -14.90
C SER A 3 -10.19 6.33 -13.60
N PRO A 4 -10.18 5.54 -12.50
CA PRO A 4 -9.78 6.05 -11.20
C PRO A 4 -8.28 6.36 -11.15
N ARG A 5 -7.92 7.37 -10.36
CA ARG A 5 -6.53 7.60 -9.96
C ARG A 5 -6.20 6.73 -8.74
N PHE A 6 -4.99 6.23 -8.68
CA PHE A 6 -4.56 5.35 -7.59
C PHE A 6 -3.51 6.06 -6.72
N LEU A 7 -3.84 6.29 -5.45
CA LEU A 7 -2.86 6.58 -4.42
C LEU A 7 -2.42 5.26 -3.77
N VAL A 8 -1.20 4.84 -4.05
CA VAL A 8 -0.61 3.62 -3.51
C VAL A 8 0.44 3.98 -2.47
N VAL A 9 0.16 3.69 -1.21
CA VAL A 9 1.02 4.03 -0.08
C VAL A 9 1.63 2.76 0.50
N SER A 10 2.94 2.64 0.44
CA SER A 10 3.64 1.56 1.15
C SER A 10 3.89 1.92 2.61
N LEU A 11 3.73 0.93 3.48
CA LEU A 11 4.08 0.99 4.89
C LEU A 11 5.47 0.37 5.10
N GLY A 12 6.23 0.99 5.99
CA GLY A 12 7.57 0.60 6.38
C GLY A 12 8.08 1.57 7.45
N ASN A 13 9.34 1.43 7.83
CA ASN A 13 9.96 2.30 8.81
C ASN A 13 11.06 3.16 8.17
N PRO A 14 11.30 4.39 8.67
CA PRO A 14 12.51 5.14 8.37
C PRO A 14 13.75 4.47 9.00
N ALA A 15 14.93 5.03 8.74
CA ALA A 15 16.16 4.62 9.42
C ALA A 15 15.98 4.61 10.95
N PRO A 16 16.55 3.61 11.67
CA PRO A 16 17.45 2.56 11.16
C PRO A 16 16.74 1.32 10.58
N TYR A 17 15.41 1.26 10.60
CA TYR A 17 14.64 0.05 10.24
C TYR A 17 14.16 0.03 8.76
N ALA A 18 14.73 0.89 7.92
CA ALA A 18 14.37 1.02 6.50
C ALA A 18 14.59 -0.27 5.69
N ASP A 19 15.59 -1.07 6.08
CA ASP A 19 15.96 -2.30 5.39
C ASP A 19 15.43 -3.58 6.04
N THR A 20 14.44 -3.47 6.93
CA THR A 20 13.89 -4.62 7.69
C THR A 20 12.74 -5.31 6.95
N LEU A 21 12.38 -6.52 7.37
CA LEU A 21 11.21 -7.23 6.83
C LEU A 21 9.91 -6.41 6.98
N HIS A 22 9.80 -5.60 8.02
CA HIS A 22 8.67 -4.68 8.22
C HIS A 22 8.64 -3.51 7.23
N SER A 23 9.67 -3.36 6.38
CA SER A 23 9.74 -2.40 5.29
C SER A 23 9.64 -3.09 3.91
N ALA A 24 9.25 -4.37 3.85
CA ALA A 24 9.07 -5.10 2.59
C ALA A 24 8.06 -4.42 1.65
N GLY A 25 7.05 -3.72 2.19
CA GLY A 25 6.11 -2.92 1.40
C GLY A 25 6.81 -1.81 0.60
N HIS A 26 7.81 -1.13 1.17
CA HIS A 26 8.60 -0.12 0.47
C HIS A 26 9.38 -0.73 -0.70
N LEU A 27 10.04 -1.87 -0.46
CA LEU A 27 10.81 -2.57 -1.49
C LEU A 27 9.91 -3.08 -2.62
N ALA A 28 8.77 -3.68 -2.28
CA ALA A 28 7.80 -4.16 -3.27
C ALA A 28 7.26 -3.01 -4.14
N LEU A 29 7.01 -1.84 -3.56
CA LEU A 29 6.53 -0.68 -4.30
C LEU A 29 7.62 -0.10 -5.23
N VAL A 30 8.89 -0.09 -4.80
CA VAL A 30 10.03 0.26 -5.67
C VAL A 30 10.16 -0.72 -6.83
N ALA A 31 10.03 -2.02 -6.56
CA ALA A 31 10.07 -3.05 -7.59
C ALA A 31 8.91 -2.91 -8.58
N ALA A 32 7.70 -2.62 -8.10
CA ALA A 32 6.53 -2.37 -8.93
C ALA A 32 6.71 -1.14 -9.84
N GLN A 33 7.29 -0.05 -9.33
CA GLN A 33 7.62 1.13 -10.14
C GLN A 33 8.56 0.74 -11.30
N LYS A 34 9.58 -0.08 -11.04
CA LYS A 34 10.52 -0.55 -12.07
C LYS A 34 9.87 -1.45 -13.13
N GLN A 35 8.74 -2.09 -12.84
CA GLN A 35 7.98 -2.86 -13.83
C GLN A 35 7.14 -1.94 -14.75
N LEU A 36 6.80 -0.74 -14.28
CA LEU A 36 5.96 0.23 -15.00
C LEU A 36 6.80 1.29 -15.76
N GLN A 37 8.03 0.93 -16.13
CA GLN A 37 8.92 1.82 -16.88
C GLN A 37 8.23 2.39 -18.13
N GLY A 38 8.52 3.66 -18.43
CA GLY A 38 7.87 4.41 -19.51
C GLY A 38 6.62 5.18 -19.08
N THR A 39 5.85 4.68 -18.11
CA THR A 39 4.66 5.39 -17.58
C THR A 39 4.81 5.88 -16.16
N GLN A 40 5.65 5.22 -15.36
CA GLN A 40 5.84 5.53 -13.94
C GLN A 40 7.26 6.07 -13.70
N PRO A 41 7.40 7.36 -13.34
CA PRO A 41 8.72 7.96 -13.07
C PRO A 41 9.46 7.28 -11.92
N PRO A 42 10.80 7.37 -11.86
CA PRO A 42 11.57 6.92 -10.69
C PRO A 42 11.13 7.63 -9.39
N PHE A 43 11.42 7.01 -8.25
CA PHE A 43 11.21 7.65 -6.96
C PHE A 43 12.12 8.86 -6.79
N SER A 44 11.55 9.96 -6.29
CA SER A 44 12.27 11.16 -5.88
C SER A 44 11.73 11.65 -4.54
N SER A 45 12.52 12.49 -3.86
CA SER A 45 12.09 13.10 -2.61
C SER A 45 11.08 14.22 -2.89
N SER A 46 9.89 14.14 -2.30
CA SER A 46 8.87 15.19 -2.35
C SER A 46 8.21 15.38 -0.98
N ARG A 47 7.48 16.47 -0.79
CA ARG A 47 6.84 16.80 0.49
C ARG A 47 5.35 16.48 0.43
N TYR A 48 4.90 15.64 1.36
CA TYR A 48 3.49 15.31 1.58
C TYR A 48 3.18 15.33 3.07
N ALA A 49 2.02 15.87 3.45
CA ALA A 49 1.60 15.99 4.84
C ALA A 49 2.69 16.61 5.73
N LYS A 50 3.36 17.65 5.20
CA LYS A 50 4.46 18.39 5.83
C LYS A 50 5.74 17.58 6.11
N LYS A 51 5.89 16.36 5.57
CA LYS A 51 7.10 15.54 5.71
C LYS A 51 7.69 15.21 4.34
N SER A 52 9.02 15.07 4.30
CA SER A 52 9.69 14.52 3.13
C SER A 52 9.39 13.02 3.02
N ALA A 53 8.98 12.57 1.83
CA ALA A 53 8.67 11.19 1.52
C ALA A 53 9.23 10.83 0.13
N GLN A 54 9.56 9.55 -0.06
CA GLN A 54 9.85 9.06 -1.41
C GLN A 54 8.54 8.94 -2.18
N ALA A 55 8.50 9.55 -3.35
CA ALA A 55 7.33 9.59 -4.20
C ALA A 55 7.69 9.27 -5.66
N SER A 56 6.80 8.55 -6.33
CA SER A 56 6.82 8.35 -7.77
C SER A 56 5.42 8.72 -8.28
N VAL A 57 5.33 9.83 -9.01
CA VAL A 57 4.05 10.42 -9.42
C VAL A 57 3.88 10.22 -10.92
N GLY A 58 3.08 9.23 -11.29
CA GLY A 58 2.69 8.95 -12.66
C GLY A 58 1.29 9.49 -12.99
N PRO A 59 0.86 9.37 -14.26
CA PRO A 59 -0.46 9.83 -14.68
C PRO A 59 -1.58 9.04 -14.00
N LYS A 60 -1.41 7.72 -13.88
CA LYS A 60 -2.39 6.81 -13.27
C LYS A 60 -2.12 6.55 -11.78
N TYR A 61 -0.87 6.29 -11.42
CA TYR A 61 -0.48 5.93 -10.07
C TYR A 61 0.37 7.00 -9.39
N THR A 62 -0.02 7.39 -8.19
CA THR A 62 0.81 8.12 -7.23
C THR A 62 1.32 7.12 -6.20
N PHE A 63 2.60 6.78 -6.26
CA PHE A 63 3.26 5.88 -5.31
C PHE A 63 3.96 6.69 -4.22
N LEU A 64 3.65 6.40 -2.96
CA LEU A 64 4.31 7.02 -1.81
C LEU A 64 4.89 5.95 -0.87
N GLN A 65 6.05 6.24 -0.30
CA GLN A 65 6.56 5.51 0.86
C GLN A 65 6.29 6.34 2.12
N SER A 66 5.60 5.75 3.09
CA SER A 66 5.36 6.42 4.37
C SER A 66 6.70 6.74 5.06
N PRO A 67 6.97 8.00 5.42
CA PRO A 67 8.19 8.39 6.13
C PRO A 67 8.06 8.25 7.66
N ALA A 68 6.93 7.74 8.14
CA ALA A 68 6.62 7.64 9.57
C ALA A 68 6.98 6.24 10.09
N VAL A 69 7.34 6.14 11.37
CA VAL A 69 7.50 4.83 12.01
C VAL A 69 6.17 4.09 12.02
N MET A 70 6.23 2.77 11.91
CA MET A 70 5.11 1.91 11.57
C MET A 70 3.87 2.16 12.44
N ASN A 71 4.03 2.19 13.76
CA ASN A 71 2.92 2.30 14.72
C ASN A 71 2.13 3.62 14.63
N VAL A 72 2.70 4.66 14.03
CA VAL A 72 2.06 5.99 13.88
C VAL A 72 1.95 6.41 12.42
N SER A 73 2.13 5.47 11.49
CA SER A 73 2.02 5.71 10.04
C SER A 73 0.65 6.28 9.64
N GLY A 74 -0.42 5.89 10.33
CA GLY A 74 -1.79 6.26 10.00
C GLY A 74 -2.06 7.76 9.93
N LEU A 75 -1.50 8.53 10.86
CA LEU A 75 -1.71 9.98 10.88
C LEU A 75 -1.12 10.66 9.64
N TRP A 76 0.05 10.18 9.18
CA TRP A 76 0.66 10.71 7.97
C TRP A 76 -0.11 10.26 6.72
N VAL A 77 -0.50 8.99 6.63
CA VAL A 77 -1.29 8.46 5.50
C VAL A 77 -2.61 9.21 5.36
N ALA A 78 -3.33 9.44 6.47
CA ALA A 78 -4.60 10.16 6.45
C ALA A 78 -4.45 11.61 5.99
N ARG A 79 -3.38 12.28 6.41
CA ARG A 79 -3.08 13.66 5.96
C ARG A 79 -2.68 13.69 4.49
N ALA A 80 -1.82 12.78 4.04
CA ALA A 80 -1.38 12.72 2.65
C ALA A 80 -2.56 12.41 1.71
N TYR A 81 -3.46 11.51 2.09
CA TYR A 81 -4.67 11.23 1.31
C TYR A 81 -5.59 12.45 1.20
N ARG A 82 -5.83 13.18 2.30
CA ARG A 82 -6.63 14.41 2.27
C ARG A 82 -6.00 15.53 1.45
N GLU A 83 -4.69 15.71 1.59
CA GLU A 83 -3.91 16.69 0.81
C GLU A 83 -4.03 16.40 -0.69
N ILE A 84 -3.81 15.15 -1.09
CA ILE A 84 -3.90 14.74 -2.50
C ILE A 84 -5.33 14.84 -3.04
N LEU A 85 -6.34 14.49 -2.24
CA LEU A 85 -7.74 14.69 -2.63
C LEU A 85 -8.06 16.17 -2.84
N ALA A 86 -7.60 17.06 -1.95
CA ALA A 86 -7.85 18.49 -2.04
C ALA A 86 -7.11 19.15 -3.21
N ASP A 87 -5.90 18.67 -3.53
CA ASP A 87 -5.08 19.17 -4.63
C ASP A 87 -5.49 18.60 -6.00
N SER A 88 -6.40 17.62 -6.03
CA SER A 88 -6.89 17.00 -7.25
C SER A 88 -8.33 17.43 -7.54
N ASP A 89 -8.65 17.67 -8.82
CA ASP A 89 -10.04 17.79 -9.29
C ASP A 89 -10.79 16.43 -9.30
N VAL A 90 -10.27 15.44 -8.56
CA VAL A 90 -10.77 14.06 -8.51
C VAL A 90 -11.49 13.83 -7.20
N GLY A 91 -12.78 13.50 -7.28
CA GLY A 91 -13.59 13.17 -6.12
C GLY A 91 -13.08 11.92 -5.39
N SER A 92 -13.46 11.76 -4.12
CA SER A 92 -13.05 10.61 -3.31
C SER A 92 -13.53 9.25 -3.87
N ALA A 93 -14.59 9.23 -4.69
CA ALA A 93 -15.09 8.06 -5.39
C ALA A 93 -14.19 7.64 -6.58
N ASP A 94 -13.48 8.59 -7.18
CA ASP A 94 -12.61 8.40 -8.34
C ASP A 94 -11.12 8.26 -7.94
N MET A 95 -10.82 8.33 -6.64
CA MET A 95 -9.48 8.12 -6.10
C MET A 95 -9.40 6.87 -5.23
N GLY A 96 -8.71 5.86 -5.75
CA GLY A 96 -8.41 4.64 -5.03
C GLY A 96 -7.26 4.80 -4.03
N LEU A 97 -7.46 4.41 -2.77
CA LEU A 97 -6.39 4.33 -1.77
C LEU A 97 -5.98 2.87 -1.53
N ILE A 98 -4.72 2.55 -1.83
CA ILE A 98 -4.17 1.21 -1.70
C ILE A 98 -3.01 1.24 -0.72
N LEU A 99 -3.05 0.43 0.35
CA LEU A 99 -1.88 0.23 1.19
C LEU A 99 -1.07 -0.98 0.73
N VAL A 100 0.25 -0.85 0.65
CA VAL A 100 1.17 -1.99 0.43
C VAL A 100 1.94 -2.25 1.73
N HIS A 101 1.84 -3.45 2.29
CA HIS A 101 2.43 -3.76 3.60
C HIS A 101 2.90 -5.21 3.69
N ASP A 102 3.77 -5.53 4.64
CA ASP A 102 4.21 -6.91 4.88
C ASP A 102 3.11 -7.78 5.51
N ASP A 103 3.15 -9.09 5.27
CA ASP A 103 2.21 -10.07 5.81
C ASP A 103 2.96 -11.30 6.30
N LEU A 104 2.78 -11.61 7.58
CA LEU A 104 3.39 -12.75 8.25
C LEU A 104 2.73 -14.08 7.84
N GLU A 105 1.50 -14.06 7.34
CA GLU A 105 0.76 -15.29 7.01
C GLU A 105 1.03 -15.81 5.60
N GLU A 106 1.76 -15.06 4.79
CA GLU A 106 2.01 -15.40 3.39
C GLU A 106 3.50 -15.67 3.16
N ASP A 107 3.79 -16.62 2.28
CA ASP A 107 5.16 -16.98 1.93
C ASP A 107 5.90 -15.81 1.29
N LEU A 108 7.23 -15.82 1.42
CA LEU A 108 8.10 -14.74 0.95
C LEU A 108 7.82 -14.38 -0.52
N GLY A 109 7.43 -13.12 -0.76
CA GLY A 109 7.15 -12.59 -2.09
C GLY A 109 5.75 -12.88 -2.65
N VAL A 110 4.90 -13.63 -1.93
CA VAL A 110 3.50 -13.83 -2.30
C VAL A 110 2.72 -12.54 -2.10
N VAL A 111 2.06 -12.08 -3.16
CA VAL A 111 1.25 -10.86 -3.13
C VAL A 111 -0.23 -11.22 -3.15
N LYS A 112 -1.04 -10.60 -2.29
CA LYS A 112 -2.50 -10.78 -2.29
C LYS A 112 -3.24 -9.47 -2.08
N ILE A 113 -4.36 -9.32 -2.77
CA ILE A 113 -5.34 -8.27 -2.50
C ILE A 113 -6.09 -8.60 -1.22
N ARG A 114 -6.26 -7.60 -0.36
CA ARG A 114 -7.09 -7.65 0.85
C ARG A 114 -8.11 -6.52 0.80
N LYS A 115 -9.36 -6.86 1.07
CA LYS A 115 -10.39 -5.84 1.35
C LYS A 115 -9.96 -4.97 2.53
N TRP A 116 -10.28 -3.68 2.48
CA TRP A 116 -9.90 -2.73 3.52
C TRP A 116 -10.39 -3.15 4.91
N GLU A 117 -11.63 -3.64 4.99
CA GLU A 117 -12.37 -3.98 6.22
C GLU A 117 -11.83 -5.24 6.92
N ARG A 118 -11.01 -6.05 6.22
CA ARG A 118 -10.44 -7.26 6.83
C ARG A 118 -9.55 -6.88 8.02
N SER A 119 -9.45 -7.76 9.02
CA SER A 119 -8.59 -7.53 10.18
C SER A 119 -7.16 -7.13 9.78
N HIS A 120 -6.53 -6.26 10.57
CA HIS A 120 -5.12 -5.91 10.42
C HIS A 120 -4.18 -7.05 10.86
N ARG A 121 -4.70 -8.16 11.43
CA ARG A 121 -3.94 -9.36 11.82
C ARG A 121 -2.68 -9.06 12.66
N GLY A 122 -2.77 -8.06 13.53
CA GLY A 122 -1.64 -7.64 14.37
C GLY A 122 -0.64 -6.69 13.69
N HIS A 123 -0.78 -6.40 12.40
CA HIS A 123 0.10 -5.44 11.72
C HIS A 123 -0.14 -4.01 12.22
N ASN A 124 0.85 -3.44 12.90
CA ASN A 124 0.70 -2.15 13.59
C ASN A 124 0.49 -0.96 12.65
N GLY A 125 1.09 -0.97 11.46
CA GLY A 125 0.88 0.10 10.47
C GLY A 125 -0.56 0.17 9.97
N VAL A 126 -1.08 -0.95 9.46
CA VAL A 126 -2.50 -1.06 9.09
C VAL A 126 -3.43 -0.71 10.26
N LYS A 127 -3.13 -1.16 11.49
CA LYS A 127 -3.89 -0.76 12.68
C LYS A 127 -3.91 0.76 12.86
N SER A 128 -2.76 1.41 12.71
CA SER A 128 -2.60 2.87 12.79
C SER A 128 -3.41 3.59 11.69
N VAL A 129 -3.35 3.10 10.45
CA VAL A 129 -4.09 3.68 9.32
C VAL A 129 -5.59 3.53 9.51
N ASN A 130 -6.07 2.34 9.90
CA ASN A 130 -7.50 2.11 10.17
C ASN A 130 -8.04 2.99 11.30
N ALA A 131 -7.21 3.30 12.31
CA ALA A 131 -7.59 4.23 13.38
C ALA A 131 -7.62 5.70 12.93
N SER A 132 -6.87 6.05 11.88
CA SER A 132 -6.73 7.44 11.40
C SER A 132 -7.65 7.78 10.23
N LEU A 133 -8.13 6.78 9.50
CA LEU A 133 -9.01 6.91 8.34
C LEU A 133 -10.33 6.17 8.58
N ARG A 134 -11.43 6.92 8.64
CA ARG A 134 -12.77 6.35 8.82
C ARG A 134 -13.49 6.32 7.48
N ARG A 135 -13.89 5.13 7.03
CA ARG A 135 -14.67 4.91 5.79
C ARG A 135 -15.92 5.80 5.70
N ALA A 136 -16.58 6.06 6.83
CA ALA A 136 -17.78 6.90 6.89
C ALA A 136 -17.55 8.34 6.41
N ASP A 137 -16.32 8.84 6.55
CA ASP A 137 -15.92 10.19 6.12
C ASP A 137 -15.63 10.24 4.59
N TYR A 138 -15.61 9.08 3.91
CA TYR A 138 -15.22 8.91 2.50
C TYR A 138 -16.12 7.88 1.79
N GLN A 139 -17.42 8.17 1.76
CA GLN A 139 -18.40 7.29 1.12
C GLN A 139 -18.10 7.12 -0.38
N GLY A 140 -18.25 5.89 -0.88
CA GLY A 140 -17.96 5.55 -2.28
C GLY A 140 -16.48 5.38 -2.61
N SER A 141 -15.55 5.66 -1.69
CA SER A 141 -14.12 5.54 -1.99
C SER A 141 -13.65 4.10 -2.20
N LEU A 142 -12.76 3.95 -3.17
CA LEU A 142 -12.19 2.67 -3.60
C LEU A 142 -10.94 2.35 -2.76
N TRP A 143 -11.10 1.70 -1.61
CA TRP A 143 -9.95 1.36 -0.77
C TRP A 143 -9.67 -0.14 -0.70
N ALA A 144 -8.39 -0.48 -0.76
CA ALA A 144 -7.91 -1.86 -0.65
C ALA A 144 -6.53 -1.89 0.02
N ARG A 145 -6.04 -3.09 0.29
CA ARG A 145 -4.65 -3.33 0.68
C ARG A 145 -4.07 -4.42 -0.20
N ILE A 146 -2.76 -4.36 -0.37
CA ILE A 146 -1.94 -5.37 -1.02
C ILE A 146 -0.95 -5.85 0.03
N SER A 147 -1.11 -7.09 0.46
CA SER A 147 -0.19 -7.75 1.39
C SER A 147 0.97 -8.38 0.63
N VAL A 148 2.19 -8.22 1.15
CA VAL A 148 3.43 -8.81 0.64
C VAL A 148 3.97 -9.81 1.66
N GLY A 149 3.98 -11.08 1.32
CA GLY A 149 4.40 -12.14 2.22
C GLY A 149 5.88 -12.02 2.61
N ILE A 150 6.13 -12.15 3.91
CA ILE A 150 7.47 -12.18 4.50
C ILE A 150 7.72 -13.48 5.28
N GLY A 151 6.75 -14.39 5.32
CA GLY A 151 6.75 -15.58 6.17
C GLY A 151 6.60 -15.25 7.66
N ARG A 152 6.59 -16.30 8.48
CA ARG A 152 6.43 -16.20 9.94
C ARG A 152 7.58 -16.89 10.66
N PRO A 153 8.06 -16.36 11.80
CA PRO A 153 8.94 -17.13 12.68
C PRO A 153 8.19 -18.35 13.26
N ALA A 154 8.94 -19.36 13.69
CA ALA A 154 8.38 -20.56 14.32
C ALA A 154 7.63 -20.21 15.61
N ASP A 155 8.26 -19.40 16.46
CA ASP A 155 7.66 -18.87 17.68
C ASP A 155 6.68 -17.75 17.36
N ARG A 156 5.48 -17.85 17.95
CA ARG A 156 4.35 -16.94 17.66
C ARG A 156 4.11 -15.89 18.73
N ASP A 157 4.93 -15.85 19.77
CA ASP A 157 4.83 -14.82 20.79
C ASP A 157 5.20 -13.44 20.24
N GLN A 158 4.75 -12.40 20.94
CA GLN A 158 4.87 -11.02 20.46
C GLN A 158 6.32 -10.59 20.27
N ARG A 159 7.24 -11.05 21.14
CA ARG A 159 8.64 -10.63 21.09
C ARG A 159 9.33 -11.26 19.88
N SER A 160 9.16 -12.56 19.67
CA SER A 160 9.72 -13.27 18.51
C SER A 160 9.21 -12.70 17.20
N VAL A 161 7.92 -12.33 17.10
CA VAL A 161 7.36 -11.67 15.92
C VAL A 161 7.97 -10.29 15.71
N SER A 162 8.11 -9.49 16.77
CA SER A 162 8.72 -8.15 16.70
C SER A 162 10.17 -8.22 16.23
N ASP A 163 10.96 -9.12 16.82
CA ASP A 163 12.36 -9.32 16.47
C ASP A 163 12.50 -9.82 15.01
N TYR A 164 11.58 -10.70 14.58
CA TYR A 164 11.55 -11.17 13.19
C TYR A 164 11.30 -10.05 12.19
N VAL A 165 10.25 -9.24 12.39
CA VAL A 165 9.90 -8.19 11.41
C VAL A 165 10.92 -7.06 11.40
N LEU A 166 11.57 -6.77 12.53
CA LEU A 166 12.63 -5.74 12.63
C LEU A 166 14.01 -6.25 12.20
N ARG A 167 14.15 -7.51 11.81
CA ARG A 167 15.39 -8.05 11.27
C ARG A 167 15.68 -7.45 9.89
N PRO A 168 16.93 -7.04 9.60
CA PRO A 168 17.35 -6.65 8.25
C PRO A 168 17.07 -7.77 7.24
N MET A 169 16.55 -7.40 6.07
CA MET A 169 16.35 -8.33 4.96
C MET A 169 17.70 -8.80 4.41
N SER A 170 17.85 -10.12 4.28
CA SER A 170 18.97 -10.72 3.55
C SER A 170 18.92 -10.36 2.06
N GLN A 171 20.05 -10.49 1.37
CA GLN A 171 20.11 -10.26 -0.07
C GLN A 171 19.16 -11.19 -0.84
N HIS A 172 19.05 -12.46 -0.43
CA HIS A 172 18.09 -13.39 -1.00
C HIS A 172 16.65 -12.91 -0.84
N GLN A 173 16.26 -12.43 0.35
CA GLN A 173 14.92 -11.87 0.56
C GLN A 173 14.67 -10.64 -0.29
N LYS A 174 15.64 -9.72 -0.39
CA LYS A 174 15.52 -8.53 -1.24
C LYS A 174 15.32 -8.92 -2.71
N MET A 175 16.08 -9.90 -3.20
CA MET A 175 15.96 -10.44 -4.56
C MET A 175 14.59 -11.06 -4.82
N VAL A 176 14.13 -11.97 -3.94
CA VAL A 176 12.82 -12.62 -4.08
C VAL A 176 11.68 -11.59 -4.06
N LEU A 177 11.74 -10.59 -3.17
CA LEU A 177 10.75 -9.52 -3.12
C LEU A 177 10.78 -8.67 -4.40
N ALA A 178 11.96 -8.34 -4.92
CA ALA A 178 12.06 -7.58 -6.17
C ALA A 178 11.50 -8.35 -7.37
N GLU A 179 11.82 -9.64 -7.49
CA GLU A 179 11.42 -10.49 -8.61
C GLU A 179 9.96 -10.91 -8.56
N LYS A 180 9.41 -11.19 -7.38
CA LYS A 180 8.04 -11.69 -7.22
C LYS A 180 7.05 -10.60 -6.81
N ALA A 181 7.38 -9.83 -5.77
CA ALA A 181 6.43 -8.88 -5.21
C ALA A 181 6.22 -7.66 -6.11
N GLY A 182 7.25 -7.20 -6.84
CA GLY A 182 7.11 -6.11 -7.81
C GLY A 182 6.05 -6.40 -8.88
N PRO A 183 6.19 -7.47 -9.69
CA PRO A 183 5.16 -7.89 -10.64
C PRO A 183 3.82 -8.19 -9.99
N GLY A 184 3.83 -8.84 -8.80
CA GLY A 184 2.61 -9.16 -8.06
C GLY A 184 1.81 -7.92 -7.64
N VAL A 185 2.48 -6.85 -7.21
CA VAL A 185 1.82 -5.57 -6.86
C VAL A 185 1.19 -4.94 -8.10
N VAL A 186 1.88 -4.95 -9.25
CA VAL A 186 1.32 -4.43 -10.51
C VAL A 186 0.09 -5.23 -10.95
N ALA A 187 0.18 -6.55 -10.91
CA ALA A 187 -0.96 -7.43 -11.24
C ALA A 187 -2.15 -7.17 -10.30
N ALA A 188 -1.89 -7.00 -9.00
CA ALA A 188 -2.93 -6.69 -8.02
C ALA A 188 -3.60 -5.32 -8.26
N LEU A 189 -2.84 -4.31 -8.70
CA LEU A 189 -3.41 -3.00 -9.07
C LEU A 189 -4.33 -3.09 -10.30
N MET A 190 -3.91 -3.84 -11.33
CA MET A 190 -4.73 -4.09 -12.53
C MET A 190 -5.99 -4.89 -12.19
N GLU A 191 -5.87 -5.90 -11.33
CA GLU A 191 -7.00 -6.69 -10.88
C GLU A 191 -8.00 -5.85 -10.06
N LEU A 192 -7.53 -5.00 -9.15
CA LEU A 192 -8.38 -4.07 -8.40
C LEU A 192 -9.15 -3.14 -9.32
N GLU A 193 -8.51 -2.57 -10.33
CA GLU A 193 -9.18 -1.73 -11.32
C GLU A 193 -10.29 -2.49 -12.06
N SER A 194 -9.99 -3.70 -12.55
CA SER A 194 -10.96 -4.53 -13.25
C SER A 194 -12.14 -4.90 -12.35
N GLN A 195 -11.90 -5.21 -11.07
CA GLN A 195 -12.94 -5.51 -10.09
C GLN A 195 -13.82 -4.29 -9.84
N TRP A 196 -13.23 -3.13 -9.54
CA TRP A 196 -13.99 -1.91 -9.26
C TRP A 196 -14.78 -1.40 -10.48
N GLN A 197 -14.25 -1.59 -11.69
CA GLN A 197 -15.00 -1.29 -12.91
C GLN A 197 -16.25 -2.16 -13.03
N LYS A 198 -16.13 -3.48 -12.80
CA LYS A 198 -17.26 -4.42 -12.83
C LYS A 198 -18.30 -4.08 -11.77
N ASP A 199 -17.87 -3.80 -10.55
CA ASP A 199 -18.77 -3.44 -9.44
C ASP A 199 -19.56 -2.16 -9.75
N THR A 200 -18.89 -1.16 -10.34
CA THR A 200 -19.52 0.12 -10.74
C THR A 200 -20.59 -0.10 -11.82
N VAL A 201 -20.29 -0.90 -12.85
CA VAL A 201 -21.24 -1.22 -13.92
C VAL A 201 -22.45 -1.98 -13.38
N GLN A 202 -22.22 -2.95 -12.47
CA GLN A 202 -23.31 -3.71 -11.86
C GLN A 202 -24.20 -2.86 -10.95
N ALA A 203 -23.63 -1.90 -10.20
CA ALA A 203 -24.39 -0.98 -9.37
C ALA A 203 -25.30 -0.09 -10.23
N ALA A 204 -24.78 0.51 -11.30
CA ALA A 204 -25.56 1.34 -12.22
C ALA A 204 -26.71 0.57 -12.90
N ALA A 205 -26.48 -0.70 -13.24
CA ALA A 205 -27.51 -1.56 -13.83
C ALA A 205 -28.66 -1.86 -12.85
N LYS A 206 -28.38 -1.97 -11.54
CA LYS A 206 -29.39 -2.21 -10.50
C LYS A 206 -30.20 -0.97 -10.16
N GLU A 207 -29.63 0.22 -10.29
CA GLU A 207 -30.35 1.49 -10.07
C GLU A 207 -31.29 1.85 -11.23
N SER A 208 -31.05 1.26 -12.41
CA SER A 208 -31.84 1.50 -13.63
C SER A 208 -32.98 0.48 -13.82
N ALA A 209 -33.12 -0.50 -12.93
CA ALA A 209 -34.10 -1.58 -12.96
C ALA A 209 -35.14 -1.41 -11.85
#